data_AF-A0A3B3YQZ3-F1
#
_entry.id   AF-A0A3B3YQZ3-F1
#
_cell.length_a   1.000
_cell.length_b   1.000
_cell.length_c   1.000
_cell.angle_alpha   90.00
_cell.angle_beta   90.00
_cell.angle_gamma   90.00
#
_symmetry.space_group_name_H-M   'P 1'
#
loop_
_entity.id
_entity.type
_entity.pdbx_description
1 polymer ?
#
loop_
_entity_poly.entity_id
_entity_poly.type
_entity_poly.pdbx_seq_one_letter_code
_entity_poly.pdbx_strand_id
1 'polypeptide(L)' 'QNFQLRCWSSFSHGSEIINGKEVKPHSLPFMALLEIHKPDCGGTLINSKWVLTAAHCEG' A
#
# COMPACT_ATOMS: atom_id res chain seq x y z
N GLN A 1 -5.36 6.12 -12.49
CA GLN A 1 -5.59 5.39 -11.22
C GLN A 1 -4.30 5.51 -10.43
N ASN A 2 -4.05 6.68 -9.85
CA ASN A 2 -2.80 6.96 -9.16
C ASN A 2 -2.82 6.24 -7.82
N PHE A 3 -2.13 5.11 -7.74
CA PHE A 3 -1.64 4.55 -6.49
C PHE A 3 -0.55 5.48 -5.94
N GLN A 4 -0.97 6.67 -5.52
CA GLN A 4 -0.18 7.52 -4.67
C GLN A 4 -0.16 6.81 -3.32
N LEU A 5 1.02 6.48 -2.81
CA LEU A 5 1.27 5.91 -1.47
C LEU A 5 0.77 6.87 -0.38
N ARG A 6 -0.53 7.15 -0.34
CA ARG A 6 -1.18 7.97 0.67
C ARG A 6 -1.96 7.00 1.55
N CYS A 7 -1.38 6.61 2.67
CA CYS A 7 -2.18 6.04 3.76
C CYS A 7 -3.20 7.11 4.16
N TRP A 8 -4.49 6.82 4.00
CA TRP A 8 -5.57 7.77 4.26
C TRP A 8 -5.66 8.07 5.75
N SER A 9 -5.75 9.35 6.07
CA SER A 9 -5.43 9.98 7.35
C SER A 9 -6.53 9.89 8.42
N SER A 10 -6.11 9.64 9.66
CA SER A 10 -6.61 10.37 10.83
C SER A 10 -5.48 10.57 11.85
N PHE A 11 -4.95 11.79 11.89
CA PHE A 11 -4.20 12.38 13.01
C PHE A 11 -3.03 11.57 13.63
N SER A 12 -2.12 11.03 12.81
CA SER A 12 -0.81 10.61 13.32
C SER A 12 0.29 10.97 12.34
N HIS A 13 1.38 11.57 12.84
CA HIS A 13 2.52 12.12 12.08
C HIS A 13 3.40 11.03 11.40
N GLY A 14 2.82 9.91 10.93
CA GLY A 14 3.56 8.74 10.43
C GLY A 14 2.90 7.98 9.28
N SER A 15 1.97 8.61 8.55
CA SER A 15 1.31 7.99 7.38
C SER A 15 2.10 8.08 6.08
N GLU A 16 3.34 8.56 6.15
CA GLU A 16 4.25 8.70 5.02
C GLU A 16 5.47 7.80 5.20
N ILE A 17 6.08 7.40 4.08
CA ILE A 17 7.39 6.76 4.12
C ILE A 17 8.39 7.83 4.57
N ILE A 18 8.96 7.66 5.76
CA ILE A 18 9.91 8.60 6.37
C ILE A 18 11.10 8.81 5.42
N ASN A 19 11.43 10.07 5.11
CA ASN A 19 12.46 10.49 4.15
C ASN A 19 12.22 10.01 2.69
N GLY A 20 11.00 9.56 2.37
CA GLY A 20 10.61 9.17 1.03
C GLY A 20 10.24 10.35 0.14
N LYS A 21 10.08 10.07 -1.16
CA LYS A 21 9.47 10.99 -2.13
C LYS A 21 8.33 10.28 -2.83
N GLU A 22 7.30 11.04 -3.18
CA GLU A 22 6.22 10.54 -4.02
C GLU A 22 6.76 9.97 -5.35
N VAL A 23 6.32 8.77 -5.65
CA VAL A 23 6.69 8.06 -6.88
C VAL A 23 5.87 8.58 -8.05
N LYS A 24 6.43 8.49 -9.27
CA LYS A 24 5.68 8.81 -10.48
C LYS A 24 4.46 7.87 -10.55
N PRO A 25 3.27 8.36 -10.90
CA PRO A 25 2.11 7.50 -11.06
C PRO A 25 2.39 6.30 -11.96
N HIS A 26 1.90 5.12 -11.55
CA HIS A 26 2.04 3.87 -12.28
C HIS A 26 3.48 3.38 -12.48
N SER A 27 4.50 3.99 -11.84
CA SER A 27 5.89 3.51 -11.94
C SER A 27 6.17 2.25 -11.12
N LEU A 28 5.28 1.89 -10.21
CA LEU A 28 5.33 0.68 -9.37
C LEU A 28 4.08 -0.17 -9.60
N PRO A 29 3.94 -0.83 -10.78
CA PRO A 29 2.72 -1.52 -11.18
C PRO A 29 2.41 -2.76 -10.33
N PHE A 30 3.37 -3.23 -9.55
CA PHE A 30 3.21 -4.36 -8.64
C PHE A 30 2.66 -3.98 -7.27
N MET A 31 2.57 -2.69 -6.94
CA MET A 31 2.09 -2.24 -5.63
C MET A 31 0.57 -2.35 -5.53
N ALA A 32 0.08 -2.99 -4.46
CA ALA A 32 -1.34 -3.20 -4.21
C ALA A 32 -1.76 -2.66 -2.82
N LEU A 33 -2.99 -2.15 -2.73
CA LEU A 33 -3.66 -1.78 -1.48
C LEU A 33 -4.60 -2.93 -1.12
N LEU A 34 -4.55 -3.35 0.14
CA LEU A 34 -5.40 -4.40 0.67
C LEU A 34 -6.43 -3.78 1.61
N GLU A 35 -7.68 -3.74 1.14
CA GLU A 35 -8.85 -3.25 1.89
C GLU A 35 -9.59 -4.41 2.56
N ILE A 36 -8.89 -5.19 3.40
CA ILE A 36 -9.43 -6.41 4.05
C ILE A 36 -9.98 -6.09 5.44
N HIS A 37 -9.14 -5.55 6.34
CA HIS A 37 -9.50 -5.06 7.66
C HIS A 37 -8.70 -3.80 7.97
N LYS A 38 -9.23 -2.90 8.82
CA LYS A 38 -8.47 -1.71 9.25
C LYS A 38 -7.48 -2.09 10.37
N PRO A 39 -6.24 -1.57 10.35
CA PRO A 39 -5.68 -0.63 9.37
C PRO A 39 -5.38 -1.28 8.02
N ASP A 40 -5.54 -0.49 6.94
CA ASP A 40 -5.28 -0.97 5.57
C ASP A 40 -3.81 -1.41 5.41
N CYS A 41 -3.59 -2.52 4.72
CA CYS A 41 -2.25 -3.09 4.48
C CYS A 41 -1.79 -2.90 3.03
N GLY A 42 -0.48 -3.06 2.81
CA GLY A 42 0.12 -3.13 1.47
C GLY A 42 0.31 -4.56 0.97
N GLY A 43 0.52 -4.70 -0.34
CA GLY A 43 0.87 -5.98 -0.98
C GLY A 43 1.65 -5.81 -2.28
N THR A 44 2.20 -6.92 -2.78
CA THR A 44 2.93 -7.00 -4.06
C THR A 44 2.29 -8.02 -5.00
N LEU A 45 1.90 -7.58 -6.20
CA LEU A 45 1.42 -8.46 -7.27
C LEU A 45 2.57 -9.32 -7.79
N ILE A 46 2.56 -10.62 -7.46
CA ILE A 46 3.57 -11.59 -7.88
C ILE A 46 3.14 -12.40 -9.11
N ASN A 47 1.84 -12.40 -9.42
CA ASN A 47 1.24 -13.01 -10.60
C ASN A 47 -0.08 -12.30 -10.91
N SER A 48 -0.65 -12.49 -12.11
CA SER A 48 -1.91 -11.88 -12.55
C SER A 48 -3.12 -12.14 -11.64
N LYS A 49 -3.01 -13.08 -10.70
CA LYS A 49 -4.07 -13.46 -9.75
C LYS A 49 -3.60 -13.55 -8.29
N TRP A 50 -2.33 -13.26 -8.01
CA TRP A 50 -1.75 -13.49 -6.67
C TRP A 50 -1.02 -12.25 -6.17
N VAL A 51 -1.37 -11.82 -4.96
CA VAL A 51 -0.71 -10.75 -4.21
C VAL A 51 -0.05 -11.35 -2.98
N LEU A 52 1.22 -11.04 -2.79
CA LEU A 52 1.99 -11.35 -1.58
C LEU A 52 1.82 -10.23 -0.56
N THR A 53 1.54 -10.59 0.70
CA THR A 53 1.40 -9.64 1.82
C THR A 53 1.90 -10.25 3.14
N ALA A 54 1.88 -9.46 4.22
CA ALA A 54 2.21 -9.94 5.55
C ALA A 54 1.07 -10.79 6.12
N ALA A 55 1.41 -11.90 6.79
CA ALA A 55 0.42 -12.84 7.33
C ALA A 55 -0.57 -12.19 8.32
N HIS A 56 -0.13 -11.18 9.08
CA HIS A 56 -0.99 -10.49 10.05
C HIS A 56 -2.00 -9.50 9.43
N CYS A 57 -1.96 -9.30 8.11
CA CYS A 57 -2.88 -8.40 7.42
C CYS A 57 -4.23 -9.04 7.07
N GLU A 58 -4.38 -10.36 7.24
CA GLU A 58 -5.61 -11.10 6.94
C GLU A 58 -6.56 -11.23 8.15
N GLY A 59 -6.15 -10.78 9.34
CA GLY A 59 -6.91 -10.87 10.59
C GLY A 59 -6.05 -11.24 11.79
#